data_AF-A0A2E0UQG6-F1
#
_entry.id   AF-A0A2E0UQG6-F1
#
_cell.length_a   1.000
_cell.length_b   1.000
_cell.length_c   1.000
_cell.angle_alpha   90.00
_cell.angle_beta   90.00
_cell.angle_gamma   90.00
#
_symmetry.space_group_name_H-M   'P 1'
#
loop_
_entity.id
_entity.type
_entity.pdbx_description
1 polymer ?
#
loop_
_entity_poly.entity_id
_entity_poly.type
_entity_poly.pdbx_seq_one_letter_code
_entity_poly.pdbx_strand_id
1 'polypeptide(L)'
;MLDLIIFIFVITGATYLIRFIVTFLLQSLFGGKPKNLVNQIYKDHPEVNLEKVKYFISDELQPEEIYSHWEMVAIFTTFLLKENVQEVLKRSQVYGDLGWEKKFNYDFYNEIDQTANKIYLRKSKKIAEKLLMFGKRLAERYDQREWAEKYWLLYKKIHEEQNTLKWDLRRRLR
;
A
#
# COMPACT_ATOMS: atom_id res chain seq x y z
N MET A 1 -39.36 11.56 37.31
CA MET A 1 -38.32 10.50 37.22
C MET A 1 -38.14 10.00 35.79
N LEU A 2 -39.25 9.72 35.07
CA LEU A 2 -39.23 9.32 33.66
C LEU A 2 -38.58 10.37 32.73
N ASP A 3 -38.87 11.66 32.95
CA ASP A 3 -38.33 12.75 32.12
C ASP A 3 -36.81 12.89 32.23
N LEU A 4 -36.25 12.60 33.40
CA LEU A 4 -34.80 12.62 33.64
C LEU A 4 -34.10 11.48 32.88
N ILE A 5 -34.71 10.30 32.84
CA ILE A 5 -34.18 9.13 32.12
C ILE A 5 -34.19 9.39 30.61
N ILE A 6 -35.28 9.97 30.09
CA ILE A 6 -35.39 10.34 28.67
C ILE A 6 -34.34 11.39 28.33
N PHE A 7 -34.15 12.40 29.18
CA PHE A 7 -33.16 13.46 28.97
C PHE A 7 -31.72 12.91 28.91
N ILE A 8 -31.36 11.99 29.81
CA ILE A 8 -30.05 11.33 29.81
C ILE A 8 -29.85 10.51 28.52
N PHE A 9 -30.87 9.77 28.08
CA PHE A 9 -30.79 8.99 26.84
C PHE A 9 -30.58 9.85 25.60
N VAL A 10 -31.28 11.00 25.50
CA VAL A 10 -31.15 11.93 24.38
C VAL A 10 -29.74 12.53 24.33
N ILE A 11 -29.19 12.95 25.47
CA ILE A 11 -27.83 13.51 25.54
C ILE A 11 -26.78 12.45 25.18
N THR A 12 -26.96 11.23 25.67
CA THR A 12 -26.03 10.13 25.40
C THR A 12 -26.07 9.75 23.91
N GLY A 13 -27.26 9.68 23.31
CA GLY A 13 -27.43 9.46 21.88
C GLY A 13 -26.80 10.56 21.03
N ALA A 14 -27.03 11.82 21.38
CA ALA A 14 -26.44 12.97 20.69
C ALA A 14 -24.91 13.00 20.76
N THR A 15 -24.33 12.69 21.93
CA THR A 15 -22.87 12.62 22.10
C THR A 15 -22.24 11.48 21.31
N TYR A 16 -22.89 10.30 21.24
CA TYR A 16 -22.44 9.22 20.35
C TYR A 16 -22.51 9.60 18.87
N LEU A 17 -23.59 10.28 18.46
CA LEU A 17 -23.76 10.73 17.08
C LEU A 17 -22.70 11.76 16.68
N ILE A 18 -22.46 12.76 17.54
CA ILE A 18 -21.41 13.77 17.33
C ILE A 18 -20.04 13.08 17.25
N ARG A 19 -19.75 12.15 18.17
CA ARG A 19 -18.48 11.41 18.17
C ARG A 19 -18.32 10.58 16.91
N PHE A 20 -19.38 9.95 16.41
CA PHE A 20 -19.36 9.22 15.14
C PHE A 20 -19.09 10.14 13.95
N ILE A 21 -19.81 11.27 13.84
CA ILE A 21 -19.64 12.24 12.76
C ILE A 21 -18.24 12.83 12.77
N VAL A 22 -17.74 13.25 13.94
CA VAL A 22 -16.38 13.80 14.08
C VAL A 22 -15.34 12.76 13.72
N THR A 23 -15.48 11.51 14.18
CA THR A 23 -14.52 10.43 13.84
C THR A 23 -14.54 10.12 12.34
N PHE A 24 -15.73 10.09 11.73
CA PHE A 24 -15.91 9.85 10.30
C PHE A 24 -15.36 10.99 9.42
N LEU A 25 -15.66 12.24 9.78
CA LEU A 25 -15.15 13.42 9.08
C LEU A 25 -13.64 13.57 9.25
N LEU A 26 -13.09 13.32 10.45
CA LEU A 26 -11.64 13.30 10.65
C LEU A 26 -10.98 12.15 9.89
N GLN A 27 -11.61 10.96 9.81
CA GLN A 27 -11.14 9.88 8.93
C GLN A 27 -11.27 10.23 7.44
N SER A 28 -12.17 11.11 7.04
CA SER A 28 -12.33 11.53 5.64
C SER A 28 -11.37 12.67 5.26
N LEU A 29 -11.13 13.61 6.18
CA LEU A 29 -10.31 14.80 5.96
C LEU A 29 -8.82 14.56 6.27
N PHE A 30 -8.53 13.82 7.35
CA PHE A 30 -7.16 13.51 7.79
C PHE A 30 -6.78 12.04 7.63
N GLY A 31 -7.76 11.15 7.49
CA GLY A 31 -7.52 9.79 7.02
C GLY A 31 -7.34 9.81 5.51
N GLY A 32 -6.14 10.20 5.06
CA GLY A 32 -5.69 9.90 3.71
C GLY A 32 -5.80 8.39 3.51
N LYS A 33 -6.93 7.93 2.97
CA LYS A 33 -7.19 6.51 2.82
C LYS A 33 -6.01 5.92 2.05
N PRO A 34 -5.55 4.71 2.40
CA PRO A 34 -4.57 3.98 1.59
C PRO A 34 -4.97 3.97 0.10
N LYS A 35 -6.29 4.02 -0.21
CA LYS A 35 -6.84 4.17 -1.57
C LYS A 35 -6.26 5.32 -2.40
N ASN A 36 -5.76 6.41 -1.80
CA ASN A 36 -5.13 7.52 -2.53
C ASN A 36 -3.60 7.55 -2.44
N LEU A 37 -2.97 6.57 -1.77
CA LEU A 37 -1.51 6.51 -1.63
C LEU A 37 -0.82 6.45 -2.99
N VAL A 38 -1.35 5.64 -3.91
CA VAL A 38 -0.81 5.48 -5.27
C VAL A 38 -0.92 6.80 -6.04
N ASN A 39 -2.10 7.44 -6.03
CA ASN A 39 -2.25 8.77 -6.62
C ASN A 39 -1.24 9.77 -6.01
N GLN A 40 -1.03 9.78 -4.69
CA GLN A 40 -0.08 10.70 -4.04
C GLN A 40 1.39 10.42 -4.37
N ILE A 41 1.76 9.18 -4.70
CA ILE A 41 3.14 8.81 -5.05
C ILE A 41 3.45 9.16 -6.50
N TYR A 42 2.47 8.97 -7.38
CA TYR A 42 2.67 9.05 -8.83
C TYR A 42 2.05 10.28 -9.49
N LYS A 43 1.34 11.15 -8.74
CA LYS A 43 0.69 12.36 -9.29
C LYS A 43 1.65 13.21 -10.12
N ASP A 44 2.89 13.32 -9.66
CA ASP A 44 3.92 14.16 -10.28
C ASP A 44 4.93 13.32 -11.09
N HIS A 45 4.61 12.04 -11.38
CA HIS A 45 5.48 11.15 -12.16
C HIS A 45 5.04 11.15 -13.64
N PRO A 46 5.81 11.74 -14.56
CA PRO A 46 5.38 11.93 -15.95
C PRO A 46 5.20 10.61 -16.72
N GLU A 47 5.87 9.55 -16.28
CA GLU A 47 5.85 8.22 -16.93
C GLU A 47 4.70 7.31 -16.45
N VAL A 48 3.87 7.77 -15.50
CA VAL A 48 2.74 7.00 -14.98
C VAL A 48 1.42 7.59 -15.45
N ASN A 49 0.76 6.89 -16.38
CA ASN A 49 -0.62 7.20 -16.70
C ASN A 49 -1.55 6.65 -15.61
N LEU A 50 -1.92 7.49 -14.65
CA LEU A 50 -2.80 7.11 -13.55
C LEU A 50 -4.22 6.77 -13.98
N GLU A 51 -4.70 7.26 -15.12
CA GLU A 51 -6.01 6.88 -15.65
C GLU A 51 -5.98 5.45 -16.15
N LYS A 52 -4.92 5.09 -16.88
CA LYS A 52 -4.66 3.72 -17.33
C LYS A 52 -4.52 2.74 -16.17
N VAL A 53 -3.78 3.11 -15.12
CA VAL A 53 -3.67 2.30 -13.88
C VAL A 53 -5.04 2.12 -13.21
N LYS A 54 -5.88 3.17 -13.15
CA LYS A 54 -7.23 3.07 -12.58
C LYS A 54 -8.15 2.19 -13.42
N TYR A 55 -8.14 2.39 -14.74
CA TYR A 55 -8.95 1.64 -15.70
C TYR A 55 -8.64 0.14 -15.61
N PHE A 56 -7.35 -0.20 -15.57
CA PHE A 56 -6.90 -1.57 -15.41
C PHE A 56 -7.44 -2.25 -14.14
N ILE A 57 -7.49 -1.52 -13.02
CA ILE A 57 -7.95 -2.07 -11.74
C ILE A 57 -9.48 -2.26 -11.73
N SER A 58 -10.22 -1.51 -12.57
CA SER A 58 -11.68 -1.62 -12.67
C SER A 58 -12.16 -2.67 -13.66
N ASP A 59 -11.40 -3.00 -14.69
CA ASP A 59 -11.88 -3.74 -15.87
C ASP A 59 -11.07 -5.01 -16.15
N GLU A 60 -10.81 -5.79 -15.07
CA GLU A 60 -10.06 -7.06 -15.03
C GLU A 60 -9.54 -7.59 -16.39
N LEU A 61 -8.26 -7.30 -16.67
CA LEU A 61 -7.45 -7.83 -17.77
C LEU A 61 -7.80 -7.31 -19.18
N GLN A 62 -7.06 -6.27 -19.60
CA GLN A 62 -6.82 -5.98 -21.01
C GLN A 62 -5.43 -6.53 -21.40
N PRO A 63 -5.34 -7.75 -21.97
CA PRO A 63 -4.06 -8.40 -22.27
C PRO A 63 -3.25 -7.72 -23.39
N GLU A 64 -3.83 -6.78 -24.13
CA GLU A 64 -3.17 -6.11 -25.27
C GLU A 64 -2.40 -4.85 -24.89
N GLU A 65 -2.63 -4.30 -23.69
CA GLU A 65 -2.08 -3.00 -23.34
C GLU A 65 -0.65 -3.11 -22.77
N ILE A 66 0.28 -2.39 -23.38
CA ILE A 66 1.68 -2.36 -22.93
C ILE A 66 1.79 -1.36 -21.77
N TYR A 67 1.96 -1.86 -20.56
CA TYR A 67 2.31 -1.05 -19.39
C TYR A 67 3.80 -0.66 -19.39
N SER A 68 4.15 0.47 -18.78
CA SER A 68 5.52 0.77 -18.38
C SER A 68 5.88 0.02 -17.09
N HIS A 69 7.16 -0.03 -16.72
CA HIS A 69 7.59 -0.56 -15.43
C HIS A 69 6.89 0.19 -14.28
N TRP A 70 6.88 1.53 -14.34
CA TRP A 70 6.29 2.35 -13.28
C TRP A 70 4.79 2.14 -13.15
N GLU A 71 4.08 2.00 -14.27
CA GLU A 71 2.66 1.68 -14.29
C GLU A 71 2.40 0.31 -13.65
N MET A 72 3.20 -0.71 -13.95
CA MET A 72 3.09 -2.02 -13.32
C MET A 72 3.39 -1.99 -11.82
N VAL A 73 4.40 -1.22 -11.40
CA VAL A 73 4.68 -1.03 -9.96
C VAL A 73 3.50 -0.33 -9.28
N ALA A 74 2.87 0.66 -9.93
CA ALA A 74 1.69 1.34 -9.40
C ALA A 74 0.47 0.39 -9.30
N ILE A 75 0.27 -0.48 -10.31
CA ILE A 75 -0.77 -1.52 -10.31
C ILE A 75 -0.55 -2.49 -9.13
N PHE A 76 0.64 -3.09 -9.01
CA PHE A 76 0.94 -4.02 -7.91
C PHE A 76 0.86 -3.36 -6.54
N THR A 77 1.33 -2.12 -6.43
CA THR A 77 1.17 -1.33 -5.19
C THR A 77 -0.29 -1.17 -4.85
N THR A 78 -1.16 -0.90 -5.83
CA THR A 78 -2.60 -0.77 -5.58
C THR A 78 -3.22 -2.09 -5.12
N PHE A 79 -2.81 -3.22 -5.67
CA PHE A 79 -3.25 -4.53 -5.19
C PHE A 79 -2.79 -4.80 -3.76
N LEU A 80 -1.54 -4.47 -3.41
CA LEU A 80 -1.00 -4.67 -2.04
C LEU A 80 -1.71 -3.83 -0.96
N LEU A 81 -2.43 -2.78 -1.35
CA LEU A 81 -3.30 -2.02 -0.44
C LEU A 81 -4.55 -2.81 -0.05
N LYS A 82 -5.03 -3.69 -0.93
CA LYS A 82 -6.28 -4.46 -0.77
C LYS A 82 -6.03 -5.92 -0.39
N GLU A 83 -4.90 -6.46 -0.83
CA GLU A 83 -4.57 -7.88 -0.78
C GLU A 83 -3.27 -8.12 0.02
N ASN A 84 -2.92 -9.39 0.23
CA ASN A 84 -1.64 -9.76 0.83
C ASN A 84 -0.61 -10.10 -0.27
N VAL A 85 0.66 -10.28 0.12
CA VAL A 85 1.77 -10.47 -0.84
C VAL A 85 1.58 -11.71 -1.73
N GLN A 86 1.02 -12.80 -1.21
CA GLN A 86 0.86 -14.04 -1.95
C GLN A 86 -0.15 -13.90 -3.10
N GLU A 87 -1.27 -13.20 -2.86
CA GLU A 87 -2.30 -12.94 -3.84
C GLU A 87 -1.75 -12.08 -4.99
N VAL A 88 -0.96 -11.05 -4.65
CA VAL A 88 -0.34 -10.18 -5.67
C VAL A 88 0.73 -10.94 -6.48
N LEU A 89 1.44 -11.90 -5.87
CA LEU A 89 2.36 -12.79 -6.61
C LEU A 89 1.65 -13.76 -7.57
N LYS A 90 0.41 -14.15 -7.27
CA LYS A 90 -0.41 -14.93 -8.22
C LYS A 90 -0.82 -14.05 -9.39
N ARG A 91 -1.24 -12.82 -9.12
CA ARG A 91 -1.55 -11.84 -10.18
C ARG A 91 -0.34 -11.56 -11.06
N SER A 92 0.85 -11.34 -10.47
CA SER A 92 2.09 -11.10 -11.23
C SER A 92 2.46 -12.27 -12.16
N GLN A 93 2.12 -13.50 -11.79
CA GLN A 93 2.31 -14.68 -12.62
C GLN A 93 1.48 -14.61 -13.91
N VAL A 94 0.22 -14.20 -13.80
CA VAL A 94 -0.66 -14.03 -14.98
C VAL A 94 -0.04 -13.06 -15.99
N TYR A 95 0.61 -11.98 -15.55
CA TYR A 95 1.32 -11.09 -16.48
C TYR A 95 2.58 -11.75 -17.06
N GLY A 96 3.31 -12.53 -16.26
CA GLY A 96 4.41 -13.35 -16.76
C GLY A 96 3.97 -14.22 -17.92
N ASP A 97 2.85 -14.93 -17.75
CA ASP A 97 2.23 -15.83 -18.75
C ASP A 97 1.75 -15.07 -20.00
N LEU A 98 1.39 -13.78 -19.87
CA LEU A 98 1.05 -12.87 -20.98
C LEU A 98 2.29 -12.24 -21.67
N GLY A 99 3.51 -12.70 -21.35
CA GLY A 99 4.75 -12.27 -22.01
C GLY A 99 5.48 -11.11 -21.32
N TRP A 100 5.02 -10.69 -20.14
CA TRP A 100 5.67 -9.62 -19.36
C TRP A 100 6.89 -10.09 -18.54
N GLU A 101 7.17 -11.40 -18.52
CA GLU A 101 8.35 -12.02 -17.89
C GLU A 101 9.64 -11.23 -18.14
N LYS A 102 9.95 -10.94 -19.40
CA LYS A 102 11.21 -10.30 -19.82
C LYS A 102 11.33 -8.84 -19.38
N LYS A 103 10.23 -8.26 -18.89
CA LYS A 103 10.16 -6.89 -18.37
C LYS A 103 10.31 -6.83 -16.84
N PHE A 104 10.30 -7.96 -16.14
CA PHE A 104 10.74 -8.02 -14.73
C PHE A 104 12.27 -8.00 -14.65
N ASN A 105 12.86 -6.89 -15.10
CA ASN A 105 14.30 -6.67 -15.22
C ASN A 105 14.80 -5.62 -14.21
N TYR A 106 16.07 -5.23 -14.34
CA TYR A 106 16.72 -4.29 -13.43
C TYR A 106 15.91 -3.01 -13.19
N ASP A 107 15.38 -2.39 -14.25
CA ASP A 107 14.65 -1.11 -14.14
C ASP A 107 13.37 -1.29 -13.33
N PHE A 108 12.60 -2.35 -13.61
CA PHE A 108 11.40 -2.66 -12.83
C PHE A 108 11.70 -2.84 -11.33
N TYR A 109 12.77 -3.56 -10.98
CA TYR A 109 13.15 -3.73 -9.58
C TYR A 109 13.66 -2.43 -8.94
N ASN A 110 14.41 -1.62 -9.70
CA ASN A 110 14.84 -0.31 -9.23
C ASN A 110 13.65 0.59 -8.90
N GLU A 111 12.59 0.54 -9.69
CA GLU A 111 11.37 1.32 -9.47
C GLU A 111 10.55 0.82 -8.28
N ILE A 112 10.53 -0.49 -8.00
CA ILE A 112 9.98 -1.04 -6.76
C ILE A 112 10.71 -0.45 -5.53
N ASP A 113 12.05 -0.42 -5.56
CA ASP A 113 12.86 0.15 -4.47
C ASP A 113 12.54 1.62 -4.21
N GLN A 114 12.57 2.42 -5.29
CA GLN A 114 12.23 3.85 -5.23
C GLN A 114 10.80 4.08 -4.71
N THR A 115 9.84 3.27 -5.16
CA THR A 115 8.46 3.34 -4.71
C THR A 115 8.34 2.98 -3.23
N ALA A 116 8.97 1.90 -2.79
CA ALA A 116 8.96 1.47 -1.39
C ALA A 116 9.54 2.55 -0.48
N ASN A 117 10.64 3.19 -0.89
CA ASN A 117 11.22 4.31 -0.16
C ASN A 117 10.26 5.51 -0.08
N LYS A 118 9.64 5.91 -1.19
CA LYS A 118 8.62 6.98 -1.21
C LYS A 118 7.44 6.66 -0.28
N ILE A 119 6.95 5.43 -0.27
CA ILE A 119 5.89 4.95 0.64
C ILE A 119 6.33 5.04 2.11
N TYR A 120 7.56 4.60 2.39
CA TYR A 120 8.14 4.61 3.73
C TYR A 120 8.26 6.04 4.27
N LEU A 121 8.80 6.98 3.47
CA LEU A 121 8.92 8.40 3.83
C LEU A 121 7.57 9.06 4.11
N ARG A 122 6.50 8.60 3.46
CA ARG A 122 5.11 9.01 3.73
C ARG A 122 4.48 8.31 4.95
N LYS A 123 5.29 7.70 5.83
CA LYS A 123 4.88 7.02 7.08
C LYS A 123 3.97 5.80 6.87
N SER A 124 3.89 5.26 5.66
CA SER A 124 3.11 4.06 5.34
C SER A 124 3.95 2.78 5.40
N LYS A 125 4.68 2.59 6.52
CA LYS A 125 5.73 1.56 6.65
C LYS A 125 5.26 0.13 6.32
N LYS A 126 4.06 -0.26 6.76
CA LYS A 126 3.49 -1.60 6.48
C LYS A 126 3.30 -1.87 4.98
N ILE A 127 2.96 -0.84 4.20
CA ILE A 127 2.79 -0.99 2.75
C ILE A 127 4.16 -1.07 2.05
N ALA A 128 5.15 -0.28 2.51
CA ALA A 128 6.52 -0.40 2.02
C ALA A 128 7.09 -1.80 2.27
N GLU A 129 6.88 -2.36 3.47
CA GLU A 129 7.26 -3.74 3.81
C GLU A 129 6.60 -4.76 2.88
N LYS A 130 5.29 -4.62 2.63
CA LYS A 130 4.57 -5.49 1.68
C LYS A 130 5.17 -5.41 0.28
N LEU A 131 5.47 -4.20 -0.20
CA LEU A 131 6.02 -3.99 -1.54
C LEU A 131 7.43 -4.59 -1.67
N LEU A 132 8.29 -4.41 -0.66
CA LEU A 132 9.62 -5.03 -0.64
C LEU A 132 9.54 -6.56 -0.56
N MET A 133 8.63 -7.10 0.25
CA MET A 133 8.44 -8.55 0.35
C MET A 133 7.89 -9.15 -0.96
N PHE A 134 6.99 -8.43 -1.63
CA PHE A 134 6.54 -8.78 -2.97
C PHE A 134 7.71 -8.77 -3.97
N GLY A 135 8.48 -7.67 -4.03
CA GLY A 135 9.65 -7.54 -4.89
C GLY A 135 10.67 -8.65 -4.66
N LYS A 136 10.97 -8.99 -3.40
CA LYS A 136 11.87 -10.09 -3.03
C LYS A 136 11.42 -11.41 -3.63
N ARG A 137 10.17 -11.80 -3.38
CA ARG A 137 9.64 -13.10 -3.83
C ARG A 137 9.51 -13.17 -5.35
N LEU A 138 9.22 -12.04 -5.99
CA LEU A 138 9.22 -11.95 -7.45
C LEU A 138 10.63 -12.11 -8.01
N ALA A 139 11.62 -11.43 -7.42
CA ALA A 139 13.03 -11.55 -7.81
C ALA A 139 13.55 -12.98 -7.62
N GLU A 140 13.18 -13.66 -6.54
CA GLU A 140 13.51 -15.08 -6.33
C GLU A 140 12.92 -15.99 -7.42
N ARG A 141 11.70 -15.71 -7.88
CA ARG A 141 11.04 -16.50 -8.93
C ARG A 141 11.75 -16.37 -10.29
N TYR A 142 12.31 -15.20 -10.59
CA TYR A 142 12.97 -14.91 -11.87
C TYR A 142 14.50 -14.88 -11.76
N ASP A 143 15.07 -15.55 -10.76
CA ASP A 143 16.52 -15.70 -10.53
C ASP A 143 17.33 -14.39 -10.39
N GLN A 144 16.69 -13.32 -9.92
CA GLN A 144 17.29 -12.00 -9.69
C GLN A 144 17.85 -11.88 -8.26
N ARG A 145 18.88 -12.66 -7.97
CA ARG A 145 19.41 -12.86 -6.59
C ARG A 145 19.80 -11.56 -5.89
N GLU A 146 20.49 -10.65 -6.58
CA GLU A 146 20.94 -9.37 -6.00
C GLU A 146 19.76 -8.52 -5.50
N TRP A 147 18.67 -8.47 -6.27
CA TRP A 147 17.46 -7.75 -5.90
C TRP A 147 16.73 -8.42 -4.73
N ALA A 148 16.63 -9.75 -4.74
CA ALA A 148 16.03 -10.50 -3.64
C ALA A 148 16.74 -10.23 -2.31
N GLU A 149 18.08 -10.23 -2.31
CA GLU A 149 18.88 -9.93 -1.13
C GLU A 149 18.73 -8.46 -0.69
N LYS A 150 18.85 -7.52 -1.63
CA LYS A 150 18.68 -6.08 -1.35
C LYS A 150 17.33 -5.80 -0.67
N TYR A 151 16.24 -6.33 -1.21
CA TYR A 151 14.91 -6.12 -0.63
C TYR A 151 14.75 -6.77 0.74
N TRP A 152 15.39 -7.91 0.99
CA TRP A 152 15.38 -8.54 2.30
C TRP A 152 16.03 -7.67 3.37
N LEU A 153 17.17 -7.07 3.06
CA LEU A 153 17.88 -6.14 3.95
C LEU A 153 17.04 -4.90 4.24
N LEU A 154 16.44 -4.30 3.20
CA LEU A 154 15.56 -3.14 3.35
C LEU A 154 14.32 -3.46 4.18
N TYR A 155 13.68 -4.60 3.94
CA TYR A 155 12.53 -5.07 4.71
C TYR A 155 12.88 -5.20 6.19
N LYS A 156 13.98 -5.90 6.53
CA LYS A 156 14.43 -6.08 7.91
C LYS A 156 14.66 -4.75 8.61
N LYS A 157 15.35 -3.82 7.96
CA LYS A 157 15.62 -2.47 8.49
C LYS A 157 14.31 -1.75 8.86
N ILE A 158 13.35 -1.70 7.94
CA ILE A 158 12.05 -1.03 8.19
C ILE A 158 11.29 -1.73 9.32
N HIS A 159 11.35 -3.06 9.37
CA HIS A 159 10.65 -3.87 10.37
C HIS A 159 11.21 -3.68 11.78
N GLU A 160 12.54 -3.66 11.93
CA GLU A 160 13.22 -3.43 13.20
C GLU A 160 12.90 -2.03 13.75
N GLU A 161 12.96 -0.99 12.92
CA GLU A 161 12.60 0.36 13.32
C GLU A 161 11.16 0.47 13.85
N GLN A 162 10.21 -0.27 13.26
CA GLN A 162 8.83 -0.31 13.77
C GLN A 162 8.74 -0.95 15.16
N ASN A 163 9.51 -2.01 15.39
CA ASN A 163 9.49 -2.74 16.65
C ASN A 163 10.14 -1.92 17.78
N THR A 164 11.26 -1.24 17.51
CA THR A 164 11.91 -0.34 18.46
C THR A 164 10.99 0.82 18.88
N LEU A 165 10.34 1.47 17.90
CA LEU A 165 9.37 2.54 18.18
C LEU A 165 8.22 2.06 19.08
N LYS A 166 7.67 0.86 18.84
CA LYS A 166 6.61 0.28 19.68
C LYS A 166 7.09 0.00 21.10
N TRP A 167 8.32 -0.50 21.25
CA TRP A 167 8.93 -0.75 22.56
C TRP A 167 9.13 0.54 23.36
N ASP A 168 9.62 1.61 22.73
CA ASP A 168 9.82 2.91 23.38
C ASP A 168 8.51 3.56 23.82
N LEU A 169 7.48 3.50 22.98
CA LEU A 169 6.13 3.95 23.32
C LEU A 169 5.55 3.21 24.53
N ARG A 170 5.72 1.88 24.59
CA ARG A 170 5.25 1.08 25.74
C ARG A 170 5.96 1.44 27.04
N ARG A 171 7.25 1.79 26.99
CA ARG A 171 8.02 2.22 28.17
C ARG A 171 7.55 3.57 28.71
N ARG A 172 7.18 4.52 27.84
CA ARG A 172 6.72 5.86 28.26
C ARG A 172 5.29 5.88 28.82
N LEU A 173 4.50 4.84 28.55
CA LEU A 173 3.11 4.71 29.01
C LEU A 173 2.99 3.91 30.32
N ARG A 174 4.10 3.42 30.88
CA ARG A 174 4.20 2.82 32.22
C ARG A 174 4.79 3.85 33.17
#